data_AF-A0A834A8T9-F1
#
_entry.id   AF-A0A834A8T9-F1
#
_cell.length_a   1.000
_cell.length_b   1.000
_cell.length_c   1.000
_cell.angle_alpha   90.00
_cell.angle_beta   90.00
_cell.angle_gamma   90.00
#
_symmetry.space_group_name_H-M   'P 1'
#
loop_
_entity.id
_entity.type
_entity.pdbx_description
1 polymer ?
#
loop_
_entity_poly.entity_id
_entity_poly.type
_entity_poly.pdbx_seq_one_letter_code
_entity_poly.pdbx_strand_id
1 'polypeptide(L)'
;MDIAYTYDRSKTSARIYPTYHTAFDTFDYVDKFVDPGFSSHQAVAQTAGNVLLRLSDSLFLPLNVSDYSETLRSFLQAAQQDLGALLEQHNISLGPLVAAVEKFEGAAVALGQRISALQKGTFDPLQVRMLNDQLMLLERTFLNPRAFPEERYYSHVLWAPRTGPVATFPGLANACSTAMNTGPGSDAWAEVQRQLSIVVAALEGAAATLRPVADL
;
A
#
# COMPACT_ATOMS: atom_id res chain seq x y z
N MET A 1 -8.10 1.40 -7.05
CA MET A 1 -8.77 2.60 -6.52
C MET A 1 -10.26 2.39 -6.64
N ASP A 2 -10.99 2.49 -5.53
CA ASP A 2 -12.45 2.45 -5.50
C ASP A 2 -12.93 3.88 -5.17
N ILE A 3 -13.79 4.46 -6.01
CA ILE A 3 -14.33 5.81 -5.83
C ILE A 3 -15.84 5.66 -5.72
N ALA A 4 -16.35 5.86 -4.51
CA ALA A 4 -17.77 5.78 -4.22
C ALA A 4 -18.17 6.87 -3.23
N TYR A 5 -19.41 7.33 -3.30
CA TYR A 5 -20.05 7.97 -2.16
C TYR A 5 -20.54 6.88 -1.21
N THR A 6 -20.58 7.19 0.08
CA THR A 6 -21.07 6.25 1.11
C THR A 6 -22.02 6.96 2.05
N TYR A 7 -22.81 6.19 2.79
CA TYR A 7 -23.76 6.74 3.74
C TYR A 7 -23.05 7.37 4.94
N ASP A 8 -23.72 8.34 5.54
CA ASP A 8 -23.28 8.98 6.77
C ASP A 8 -23.34 7.98 7.93
N ARG A 9 -22.17 7.51 8.38
CA ARG A 9 -22.03 6.55 9.49
C ARG A 9 -22.50 7.10 10.83
N SER A 10 -22.70 8.42 10.98
CA SER A 10 -23.33 8.99 12.17
C SER A 10 -24.84 8.74 12.22
N LYS A 11 -25.46 8.44 11.07
CA LYS A 11 -26.90 8.24 10.92
C LYS A 11 -27.30 6.77 10.80
N THR A 12 -26.36 5.89 10.47
CA THR A 12 -26.64 4.47 10.32
C THR A 12 -25.43 3.60 10.66
N SER A 13 -25.72 2.47 11.31
CA SER A 13 -24.76 1.39 11.59
C SER A 13 -24.79 0.29 10.52
N ALA A 14 -25.45 0.53 9.39
CA ALA A 14 -25.43 -0.40 8.27
C ALA A 14 -23.99 -0.76 7.90
N ARG A 15 -23.77 -2.03 7.53
CA ARG A 15 -22.45 -2.50 7.07
C ARG A 15 -22.19 -2.13 5.60
N ILE A 16 -23.24 -2.15 4.78
CA ILE A 16 -23.30 -1.79 3.37
C ILE A 16 -24.73 -1.29 3.07
N TYR A 17 -25.00 -0.74 1.88
CA TYR A 17 -26.35 -0.29 1.54
C TYR A 17 -27.36 -1.47 1.65
N PRO A 18 -28.55 -1.26 2.25
CA PRO A 18 -29.44 -2.36 2.66
C PRO A 18 -29.91 -3.34 1.58
N THR A 19 -29.97 -2.90 0.32
CA THR A 19 -30.47 -3.71 -0.80
C THR A 19 -29.37 -4.47 -1.54
N TYR A 20 -28.10 -4.38 -1.09
CA TYR A 20 -26.96 -5.06 -1.68
C TYR A 20 -27.19 -6.56 -1.89
N HIS A 21 -26.95 -7.04 -3.11
CA HIS A 21 -27.14 -8.45 -3.51
C HIS A 21 -28.57 -8.99 -3.29
N THR A 22 -29.59 -8.12 -3.35
CA THR A 22 -31.00 -8.52 -3.29
C THR A 22 -31.74 -8.15 -4.58
N ALA A 23 -32.94 -8.70 -4.78
CA ALA A 23 -33.82 -8.30 -5.89
C ALA A 23 -34.36 -6.86 -5.76
N PHE A 24 -34.10 -6.18 -4.64
CA PHE A 24 -34.53 -4.80 -4.39
C PHE A 24 -33.48 -3.75 -4.81
N ASP A 25 -32.31 -4.18 -5.31
CA ASP A 25 -31.33 -3.30 -5.95
C ASP A 25 -31.84 -2.89 -7.35
N THR A 26 -32.71 -1.88 -7.35
CA THR A 26 -33.46 -1.44 -8.53
C THR A 26 -33.15 0.02 -8.84
N PHE A 27 -33.38 0.43 -10.09
CA PHE A 27 -33.25 1.82 -10.50
C PHE A 27 -34.07 2.77 -9.60
N ASP A 28 -35.32 2.41 -9.30
CA ASP A 28 -36.20 3.16 -8.41
C ASP A 28 -35.61 3.38 -7.02
N TYR A 29 -34.86 2.40 -6.49
CA TYR A 29 -34.18 2.55 -5.20
C TYR A 29 -33.13 3.66 -5.27
N VAL A 30 -32.37 3.72 -6.37
CA VAL A 30 -31.34 4.75 -6.58
C VAL A 30 -31.96 6.12 -6.79
N ASP A 31 -32.89 6.23 -7.73
CA ASP A 31 -33.54 7.49 -8.14
C ASP A 31 -34.33 8.14 -6.99
N LYS A 32 -34.94 7.34 -6.11
CA LYS A 32 -35.78 7.84 -5.01
C LYS A 32 -35.02 8.04 -3.70
N PHE A 33 -34.02 7.21 -3.39
CA PHE A 33 -33.41 7.17 -2.05
C PHE A 33 -31.89 7.37 -2.02
N VAL A 34 -31.16 6.83 -2.99
CA VAL A 34 -29.69 6.86 -2.93
C VAL A 34 -29.13 8.18 -3.47
N ASP A 35 -29.55 8.59 -4.66
CA ASP A 35 -29.06 9.82 -5.29
C ASP A 35 -30.13 10.49 -6.17
N PRO A 36 -31.21 11.04 -5.57
CA PRO A 36 -32.22 11.78 -6.32
C PRO A 36 -31.60 12.94 -7.10
N GLY A 37 -31.81 12.95 -8.41
CA GLY A 37 -31.21 13.94 -9.32
C GLY A 37 -29.76 13.65 -9.76
N PHE A 38 -29.20 12.49 -9.36
CA PHE A 38 -27.93 11.93 -9.89
C PHE A 38 -26.67 12.78 -9.70
N SER A 39 -26.70 13.75 -8.80
CA SER A 39 -25.58 14.66 -8.57
C SER A 39 -24.37 13.97 -7.91
N SER A 40 -24.59 12.97 -7.05
CA SER A 40 -23.50 12.22 -6.41
C SER A 40 -22.81 11.30 -7.41
N HIS A 41 -23.57 10.65 -8.29
CA HIS A 41 -23.02 9.88 -9.41
C HIS A 41 -22.24 10.79 -10.36
N GLN A 42 -22.77 11.98 -10.68
CA GLN A 42 -22.05 12.97 -11.49
C GLN A 42 -20.72 13.36 -10.82
N ALA A 43 -20.71 13.60 -9.50
CA ALA A 43 -19.50 13.93 -8.76
C ALA A 43 -18.46 12.80 -8.82
N VAL A 44 -18.87 11.54 -8.58
CA VAL A 44 -17.97 10.37 -8.71
C VAL A 44 -17.41 10.25 -10.13
N ALA A 45 -18.26 10.43 -11.15
CA ALA A 45 -17.84 10.38 -12.54
C ALA A 45 -16.82 11.49 -12.87
N GLN A 46 -17.04 12.71 -12.36
CA GLN A 46 -16.10 13.82 -12.51
C GLN A 46 -14.78 13.53 -11.79
N THR A 47 -14.79 12.97 -10.57
CA THR A 47 -13.58 12.58 -9.85
C THR A 47 -12.80 11.52 -10.62
N ALA A 48 -13.46 10.44 -11.05
CA ALA A 48 -12.82 9.37 -11.83
C ALA A 48 -12.26 9.89 -13.15
N GLY A 49 -13.02 10.71 -13.88
CA GLY A 49 -12.59 11.34 -15.13
C GLY A 49 -11.37 12.26 -14.93
N ASN A 50 -11.35 13.07 -13.86
CA ASN A 50 -10.20 13.91 -13.56
C ASN A 50 -8.94 13.11 -13.20
N VAL A 51 -9.08 12.00 -12.46
CA VAL A 51 -7.94 11.10 -12.19
C VAL A 51 -7.40 10.51 -13.49
N LEU A 52 -8.27 10.04 -14.39
CA LEU A 52 -7.87 9.49 -15.68
C LEU A 52 -7.15 10.52 -16.56
N LEU A 53 -7.70 11.73 -16.70
CA LEU A 53 -7.07 12.81 -17.47
C LEU A 53 -5.70 13.20 -16.90
N ARG A 54 -5.60 13.34 -15.57
CA ARG A 54 -4.30 13.65 -14.94
C ARG A 54 -3.27 12.54 -15.16
N LEU A 55 -3.66 11.27 -15.07
CA LEU A 55 -2.73 10.15 -15.29
C LEU A 55 -2.34 9.96 -16.75
N SER A 56 -3.22 10.29 -17.71
CA SER A 56 -2.97 10.11 -19.14
C SER A 56 -2.23 11.28 -19.79
N ASP A 57 -2.53 12.52 -19.39
CA ASP A 57 -2.07 13.71 -20.11
C ASP A 57 -0.94 14.48 -19.40
N SER A 58 -0.66 14.19 -18.12
CA SER A 58 0.40 14.89 -17.39
C SER A 58 1.78 14.43 -17.89
N LEU A 59 2.63 15.40 -18.26
CA LEU A 59 4.01 15.14 -18.68
C LEU A 59 4.82 14.40 -17.59
N PHE A 60 4.69 14.85 -16.35
CA PHE A 60 5.20 14.16 -15.16
C PHE A 60 4.04 13.43 -14.52
N LEU A 61 4.19 12.12 -14.26
CA LEU A 61 3.13 11.34 -13.63
C LEU A 61 2.76 11.93 -12.26
N PRO A 62 1.46 12.16 -11.98
CA PRO A 62 1.01 12.75 -10.73
C PRO A 62 0.96 11.70 -9.60
N LEU A 63 2.06 10.98 -9.40
CA LEU A 63 2.22 9.95 -8.38
C LEU A 63 3.23 10.44 -7.34
N ASN A 64 2.83 10.49 -6.06
CA ASN A 64 3.70 10.90 -4.97
C ASN A 64 4.19 9.68 -4.18
N VAL A 65 5.43 9.28 -4.41
CA VAL A 65 6.05 8.14 -3.71
C VAL A 65 6.25 8.39 -2.21
N SER A 66 6.28 9.66 -1.79
CA SER A 66 6.43 10.01 -0.38
C SER A 66 5.19 9.67 0.44
N ASP A 67 4.01 9.57 -0.18
CA ASP A 67 2.79 9.14 0.54
C ASP A 67 2.92 7.67 0.99
N TYR A 68 3.69 6.86 0.25
CA TYR A 68 4.00 5.49 0.64
C TYR A 68 4.80 5.41 1.94
N SER A 69 5.70 6.38 2.17
CA SER A 69 6.50 6.48 3.38
C SER A 69 5.65 6.51 4.64
N GLU A 70 4.56 7.28 4.63
CA GLU A 70 3.65 7.40 5.77
C GLU A 70 3.00 6.04 6.12
N THR A 71 2.57 5.31 5.10
CA THR A 71 2.00 3.96 5.26
C THR A 71 3.04 2.99 5.83
N LEU A 72 4.24 2.95 5.25
CA LEU A 72 5.33 2.07 5.70
C LEU A 72 5.75 2.38 7.14
N ARG A 73 5.82 3.67 7.49
CA ARG A 73 6.14 4.13 8.83
C ARG A 73 5.05 3.75 9.83
N SER A 74 3.78 3.87 9.46
CA SER A 74 2.65 3.43 10.29
C SER A 74 2.70 1.93 10.56
N PHE A 75 2.94 1.10 9.54
CA PHE A 75 3.11 -0.35 9.72
C PHE A 75 4.30 -0.70 10.60
N LEU A 76 5.44 -0.01 10.44
CA LEU A 76 6.61 -0.20 11.29
C LEU A 76 6.31 0.15 12.75
N GLN A 77 5.66 1.28 13.01
CA GLN A 77 5.28 1.70 14.36
C GLN A 77 4.36 0.68 15.03
N ALA A 78 3.35 0.16 14.32
CA ALA A 78 2.48 -0.90 14.82
C ALA A 78 3.27 -2.19 15.14
N ALA A 79 4.22 -2.58 14.28
CA ALA A 79 5.08 -3.74 14.56
C ALA A 79 5.96 -3.52 15.80
N GLN A 80 6.56 -2.34 15.95
CA GLN A 80 7.40 -2.02 17.12
C GLN A 80 6.58 -2.02 18.41
N GLN A 81 5.40 -1.40 18.39
CA GLN A 81 4.55 -1.26 19.57
C GLN A 81 3.93 -2.59 20.01
N ASP A 82 3.37 -3.36 19.08
CA ASP A 82 2.54 -4.52 19.42
C ASP A 82 3.25 -5.87 19.26
N LEU A 83 4.33 -5.93 18.47
CA LEU A 83 5.09 -7.17 18.22
C LEU A 83 6.53 -7.12 18.70
N GLY A 84 7.11 -5.93 18.96
CA GLY A 84 8.54 -5.78 19.25
C GLY A 84 9.06 -6.66 20.38
N ALA A 85 8.45 -6.57 21.57
CA ALA A 85 8.85 -7.36 22.74
C ALA A 85 8.71 -8.87 22.52
N LEU A 86 7.68 -9.29 21.77
CA LEU A 86 7.47 -10.69 21.44
C LEU A 86 8.55 -11.20 20.47
N LEU A 87 8.86 -10.43 19.43
CA LEU A 87 9.89 -10.79 18.46
C LEU A 87 11.27 -10.88 19.12
N GLU A 88 11.59 -9.97 20.03
CA GLU A 88 12.84 -10.00 20.81
C GLU A 88 12.96 -11.27 21.67
N GLN A 89 11.89 -11.72 22.31
CA GLN A 89 11.87 -12.98 23.08
C GLN A 89 12.21 -14.20 22.21
N HIS A 90 11.95 -14.13 20.91
CA HIS A 90 12.25 -15.16 19.93
C HIS A 90 13.51 -14.88 19.11
N ASN A 91 14.36 -13.93 19.54
CA ASN A 91 15.60 -13.51 18.87
C ASN A 91 15.39 -12.98 17.43
N ILE A 92 14.23 -12.39 17.15
CA ILE A 92 13.88 -11.77 15.87
C ILE A 92 13.97 -10.25 16.02
N SER A 93 14.90 -9.62 15.31
CA SER A 93 15.12 -8.17 15.38
C SER A 93 14.36 -7.42 14.28
N LEU A 94 13.65 -6.34 14.65
CA LEU A 94 13.07 -5.38 13.71
C LEU A 94 14.08 -4.37 13.14
N GLY A 95 15.34 -4.40 13.59
CA GLY A 95 16.38 -3.44 13.15
C GLY A 95 16.53 -3.32 11.63
N PRO A 96 16.61 -4.43 10.87
CA PRO A 96 16.66 -4.37 9.41
C PRO A 96 15.42 -3.74 8.78
N LEU A 97 14.24 -3.91 9.38
CA LEU A 97 13.00 -3.28 8.90
C LEU A 97 13.00 -1.77 9.13
N VAL A 98 13.48 -1.32 10.28
CA VAL A 98 13.67 0.12 10.57
C VAL A 98 14.58 0.74 9.51
N ALA A 99 15.75 0.14 9.27
CA ALA A 99 16.71 0.63 8.29
C ALA A 99 16.13 0.65 6.86
N ALA A 100 15.39 -0.39 6.47
CA ALA A 100 14.77 -0.47 5.15
C ALA A 100 13.69 0.62 4.94
N VAL A 101 12.88 0.91 5.97
CA VAL A 101 11.89 2.01 5.93
C VAL A 101 12.60 3.36 5.82
N GLU A 102 13.62 3.63 6.65
CA GLU A 102 14.38 4.89 6.60
C GLU A 102 15.06 5.10 5.25
N LYS A 103 15.61 4.03 4.66
CA LYS A 103 16.22 4.06 3.34
C LYS A 103 15.19 4.37 2.24
N PHE A 104 14.00 3.76 2.31
CA PHE A 104 12.90 4.06 1.40
C PHE A 104 12.48 5.53 1.50
N GLU A 105 12.29 6.04 2.72
CA GLU A 105 11.92 7.44 2.96
C GLU A 105 12.93 8.42 2.37
N GLY A 106 14.22 8.20 2.64
CA GLY A 106 15.29 9.02 2.09
C GLY A 106 15.30 8.99 0.55
N ALA A 107 15.12 7.81 -0.05
CA ALA A 107 15.09 7.66 -1.50
C ALA A 107 13.87 8.32 -2.14
N ALA A 108 12.69 8.23 -1.51
CA ALA A 108 11.45 8.86 -1.94
C ALA A 108 11.57 10.39 -1.93
N VAL A 109 12.09 10.97 -0.84
CA VAL A 109 12.35 12.42 -0.73
C VAL A 109 13.33 12.87 -1.80
N ALA A 110 14.43 12.14 -2.00
CA ALA A 110 15.43 12.46 -3.01
C ALA A 110 14.84 12.41 -4.44
N LEU A 111 14.00 11.42 -4.76
CA LEU A 111 13.31 11.37 -6.05
C LEU A 111 12.38 12.57 -6.24
N GLY A 112 11.58 12.94 -5.23
CA GLY A 112 10.70 14.10 -5.29
C GLY A 112 11.46 15.42 -5.53
N GLN A 113 12.64 15.58 -4.91
CA GLN A 113 13.53 16.71 -5.16
C GLN A 113 14.05 16.72 -6.60
N ARG A 114 14.46 15.57 -7.15
CA ARG A 114 14.91 15.47 -8.55
C ARG A 114 13.79 15.81 -9.55
N ILE A 115 12.58 15.31 -9.32
CA ILE A 115 11.40 15.65 -10.14
C ILE A 115 11.15 17.16 -10.08
N SER A 116 11.13 17.75 -8.89
CA SER A 116 10.90 19.19 -8.69
C SER A 116 11.98 20.05 -9.35
N ALA A 117 13.23 19.61 -9.34
CA ALA A 117 14.33 20.30 -10.01
C ALA A 117 14.17 20.24 -11.53
N LEU A 118 13.82 19.07 -12.09
CA LEU A 118 13.63 18.90 -13.52
C LEU A 118 12.43 19.68 -14.06
N GLN A 119 11.33 19.78 -13.28
CA GLN A 119 10.15 20.58 -13.62
C GLN A 119 10.44 22.08 -13.76
N LYS A 120 11.45 22.60 -13.04
CA LYS A 120 11.83 24.03 -13.08
C LYS A 120 12.88 24.35 -14.14
N GLY A 121 13.52 23.34 -14.72
CA GLY A 121 14.61 23.48 -15.67
C GLY A 121 14.19 23.21 -17.11
N THR A 122 15.18 23.20 -18.01
CA THR A 122 15.04 22.58 -19.32
C THR A 122 15.14 21.07 -19.15
N PHE A 123 14.24 20.32 -19.76
CA PHE A 123 14.19 18.86 -19.66
C PHE A 123 14.30 18.21 -21.04
N ASP A 124 14.99 17.06 -21.08
CA ASP A 124 14.92 16.12 -22.20
C ASP A 124 13.73 15.16 -21.97
N PRO A 125 12.86 14.93 -22.98
CA PRO A 125 11.80 13.93 -22.90
C PRO A 125 12.24 12.56 -22.37
N LEU A 126 13.47 12.12 -22.67
CA LEU A 126 13.99 10.86 -22.15
C LEU A 126 14.19 10.89 -20.63
N GLN A 127 14.66 12.00 -20.07
CA GLN A 127 14.82 12.15 -18.62
C GLN A 127 13.47 12.09 -17.89
N VAL A 128 12.45 12.76 -18.45
CA VAL A 128 11.09 12.70 -17.92
C VAL A 128 10.56 11.27 -17.98
N ARG A 129 10.78 10.58 -19.11
CA ARG A 129 10.36 9.18 -19.27
C ARG A 129 10.99 8.26 -18.22
N MET A 130 12.30 8.40 -17.99
CA MET A 130 13.01 7.59 -16.99
C MET A 130 12.45 7.80 -15.58
N LEU A 131 12.15 9.05 -15.19
CA LEU A 131 11.51 9.34 -13.90
C LEU A 131 10.09 8.76 -13.83
N ASN A 132 9.30 8.88 -14.90
CA ASN A 132 7.96 8.31 -14.96
C ASN A 132 7.99 6.78 -14.85
N ASP A 133 8.98 6.11 -15.44
CA ASP A 133 9.14 4.67 -15.28
C ASP A 133 9.50 4.31 -13.82
N GLN A 134 10.34 5.10 -13.12
CA GLN A 134 10.58 4.90 -11.68
C GLN A 134 9.29 5.03 -10.86
N LEU A 135 8.47 6.06 -11.12
CA LEU A 135 7.19 6.27 -10.43
C LEU A 135 6.19 5.13 -10.71
N MET A 136 6.01 4.77 -11.97
CA MET A 136 5.04 3.77 -12.41
C MET A 136 5.41 2.35 -11.94
N LEU A 137 6.70 2.00 -11.96
CA LEU A 137 7.15 0.65 -11.66
C LEU A 137 7.40 0.41 -10.16
N LEU A 138 7.36 1.45 -9.32
CA LEU A 138 7.54 1.32 -7.87
C LEU A 138 6.63 0.25 -7.25
N GLU A 139 5.34 0.25 -7.58
CA GLU A 139 4.37 -0.71 -7.02
C GLU A 139 4.78 -2.17 -7.27
N ARG A 140 5.46 -2.43 -8.40
CA ARG A 140 5.90 -3.79 -8.76
C ARG A 140 6.97 -4.34 -7.84
N THR A 141 7.72 -3.47 -7.17
CA THR A 141 8.81 -3.87 -6.24
C THR A 141 8.27 -4.55 -4.98
N PHE A 142 7.00 -4.33 -4.65
CA PHE A 142 6.32 -4.96 -3.53
C PHE A 142 5.68 -6.31 -3.88
N LEU A 143 5.90 -6.82 -5.10
CA LEU A 143 5.39 -8.13 -5.51
C LEU A 143 6.42 -9.23 -5.21
N ASN A 144 6.00 -10.21 -4.41
CA ASN A 144 6.73 -11.44 -4.19
C ASN A 144 5.79 -12.66 -4.38
N PRO A 145 5.92 -13.42 -5.47
CA PRO A 145 5.03 -14.55 -5.78
C PRO A 145 5.20 -15.75 -4.83
N ARG A 146 6.19 -15.70 -3.93
CA ARG A 146 6.46 -16.75 -2.92
C ARG A 146 6.18 -16.26 -1.49
N ALA A 147 5.66 -15.04 -1.32
CA ALA A 147 5.35 -14.52 0.00
C ALA A 147 4.20 -15.30 0.65
N PHE A 148 3.14 -15.57 -0.11
CA PHE A 148 1.90 -16.18 0.39
C PHE A 148 1.58 -17.47 -0.39
N PRO A 149 2.32 -18.58 -0.16
CA PRO A 149 2.14 -19.81 -0.93
C PRO A 149 0.78 -20.47 -0.74
N GLU A 150 0.11 -20.20 0.38
CA GLU A 150 -1.22 -20.71 0.69
C GLU A 150 -2.35 -19.90 0.02
N GLU A 151 -2.02 -18.71 -0.49
CA GLU A 151 -2.98 -17.75 -1.01
C GLU A 151 -2.93 -17.68 -2.54
N ARG A 152 -4.09 -17.58 -3.20
CA ARG A 152 -4.15 -17.47 -4.66
C ARG A 152 -4.09 -16.01 -5.09
N TYR A 153 -3.25 -15.69 -6.07
CA TYR A 153 -3.06 -14.36 -6.67
C TYR A 153 -2.44 -13.28 -5.77
N TYR A 154 -2.40 -13.47 -4.45
CA TYR A 154 -1.77 -12.51 -3.53
C TYR A 154 -0.25 -12.60 -3.60
N SER A 155 0.37 -11.56 -4.16
CA SER A 155 1.83 -11.39 -4.18
C SER A 155 2.26 -10.05 -3.59
N HIS A 156 1.34 -9.11 -3.37
CA HIS A 156 1.68 -7.78 -2.86
C HIS A 156 1.91 -7.82 -1.35
N VAL A 157 3.15 -7.64 -0.92
CA VAL A 157 3.57 -7.85 0.47
C VAL A 157 2.96 -6.85 1.46
N LEU A 158 2.43 -5.74 0.97
CA LEU A 158 1.77 -4.69 1.78
C LEU A 158 0.24 -4.84 1.83
N TRP A 159 -0.38 -5.50 0.86
CA TRP A 159 -1.83 -5.46 0.63
C TRP A 159 -2.50 -6.84 0.58
N ALA A 160 -1.77 -7.90 0.93
CA ALA A 160 -2.36 -9.21 1.13
C ALA A 160 -3.37 -9.20 2.30
N PRO A 161 -4.33 -10.15 2.35
CA PRO A 161 -5.29 -10.24 3.43
C PRO A 161 -4.60 -10.39 4.78
N ARG A 162 -5.04 -9.59 5.75
CA ARG A 162 -4.55 -9.65 7.12
C ARG A 162 -5.59 -10.31 8.02
N THR A 163 -5.18 -11.40 8.67
CA THR A 163 -5.97 -12.14 9.67
C THR A 163 -5.46 -11.90 11.09
N GLY A 164 -4.18 -11.56 11.26
CA GLY A 164 -3.61 -11.17 12.55
C GLY A 164 -4.14 -9.82 13.06
N PRO A 165 -4.24 -9.59 14.38
CA PRO A 165 -4.89 -8.41 14.96
C PRO A 165 -4.08 -7.12 14.77
N VAL A 166 -2.75 -7.20 14.76
CA VAL A 166 -1.85 -6.04 14.66
C VAL A 166 -1.92 -5.43 13.26
N ALA A 167 -2.19 -4.12 13.18
CA ALA A 167 -2.31 -3.39 11.92
C ALA A 167 -0.94 -3.04 11.29
N THR A 168 -0.12 -4.05 11.04
CA THR A 168 1.19 -3.94 10.38
C THR A 168 1.20 -4.70 9.04
N PHE A 169 2.38 -4.94 8.48
CA PHE A 169 2.60 -5.75 7.28
C PHE A 169 1.88 -7.10 7.39
N PRO A 170 0.99 -7.45 6.44
CA PRO A 170 0.04 -8.56 6.59
C PRO A 170 0.73 -9.91 6.80
N GLY A 171 1.82 -10.18 6.06
CA GLY A 171 2.59 -11.43 6.23
C GLY A 171 3.19 -11.57 7.62
N LEU A 172 3.78 -10.49 8.15
CA LEU A 172 4.34 -10.47 9.51
C LEU A 172 3.24 -10.63 10.56
N ALA A 173 2.15 -9.87 10.45
CA ALA A 173 1.03 -9.93 11.38
C ALA A 173 0.41 -11.33 11.45
N ASN A 174 0.16 -11.95 10.29
CA ASN A 174 -0.44 -13.28 10.19
C ASN A 174 0.52 -14.35 10.75
N ALA A 175 1.80 -14.31 10.37
CA ALA A 175 2.79 -15.27 10.86
C ALA A 175 2.95 -15.18 12.39
N CYS A 176 3.03 -13.98 12.96
CA CYS A 176 3.08 -13.80 14.41
C CYS A 176 1.82 -14.34 15.10
N SER A 177 0.64 -14.04 14.55
CA SER A 177 -0.64 -14.53 15.11
C SER A 177 -0.71 -16.07 15.16
N THR A 178 -0.16 -16.75 14.15
CA THR A 178 -0.06 -18.22 14.14
C THR A 178 1.00 -18.70 15.14
N ALA A 179 2.19 -18.08 15.13
CA ALA A 179 3.34 -18.51 15.94
C ALA A 179 3.11 -18.36 17.46
N MET A 180 2.33 -17.37 17.91
CA MET A 180 1.98 -17.16 19.32
C MET A 180 1.33 -18.38 19.99
N ASN A 181 0.68 -19.26 19.22
CA ASN A 181 0.06 -20.49 19.73
C ASN A 181 0.98 -21.71 19.68
N THR A 182 2.28 -21.52 19.42
CA THR A 182 3.27 -22.59 19.25
C THR A 182 4.45 -22.45 20.22
N GLY A 183 5.21 -23.52 20.40
CA GLY A 183 6.41 -23.50 21.24
C GLY A 183 7.57 -22.68 20.63
N PRO A 184 8.53 -22.20 21.44
CA PRO A 184 9.74 -21.55 20.93
C PRO A 184 10.53 -22.47 19.98
N GLY A 185 11.07 -21.91 18.90
CA GLY A 185 11.86 -22.66 17.91
C GLY A 185 11.04 -23.53 16.96
N SER A 186 9.70 -23.39 16.95
CA SER A 186 8.84 -24.04 15.95
C SER A 186 9.06 -23.49 14.55
N ASP A 187 8.64 -24.24 13.53
CA ASP A 187 8.63 -23.79 12.13
C ASP A 187 7.80 -22.51 11.93
N ALA A 188 6.83 -22.24 12.80
CA ALA A 188 6.02 -21.02 12.76
C ALA A 188 6.85 -19.75 13.06
N TRP A 189 7.82 -19.84 13.98
CA TRP A 189 8.74 -18.73 14.25
C TRP A 189 9.77 -18.54 13.12
N ALA A 190 10.16 -19.62 12.43
CA ALA A 190 10.96 -19.52 11.21
C ALA A 190 10.17 -18.81 10.09
N GLU A 191 8.86 -19.06 9.99
CA GLU A 191 7.97 -18.35 9.05
C GLU A 191 7.84 -16.85 9.39
N VAL A 192 7.77 -16.48 10.66
CA VAL A 192 7.82 -15.07 11.09
C VAL A 192 9.09 -14.39 10.58
N GLN A 193 10.26 -15.01 10.79
CA GLN A 193 11.53 -14.50 10.30
C GLN A 193 11.56 -14.39 8.77
N ARG A 194 10.97 -15.38 8.07
CA ARG A 194 10.88 -15.39 6.60
C ARG A 194 10.03 -14.22 6.10
N GLN A 195 8.84 -14.00 6.67
CA GLN A 195 7.95 -12.90 6.29
C GLN A 195 8.58 -11.53 6.57
N LEU A 196 9.24 -11.38 7.72
CA LEU A 196 10.00 -10.17 8.02
C LEU A 196 11.08 -9.91 6.96
N SER A 197 11.86 -10.94 6.62
CA SER A 197 12.92 -10.85 5.62
C SER A 197 12.38 -10.51 4.22
N ILE A 198 11.20 -11.02 3.86
CA ILE A 198 10.52 -10.68 2.60
C ILE A 198 10.17 -9.19 2.54
N VAL A 199 9.59 -8.64 3.61
CA VAL A 199 9.23 -7.22 3.67
C VAL A 199 10.48 -6.35 3.60
N VAL A 200 11.52 -6.69 4.37
CA VAL A 200 12.81 -5.98 4.33
C VAL A 200 13.39 -5.98 2.92
N ALA A 201 13.46 -7.13 2.25
CA ALA A 201 13.98 -7.24 0.90
C ALA A 201 13.14 -6.44 -0.12
N ALA A 202 11.82 -6.43 0.03
CA ALA A 202 10.93 -5.65 -0.82
C ALA A 202 11.15 -4.14 -0.64
N LEU A 203 11.27 -3.65 0.60
CA LEU A 203 11.51 -2.23 0.89
C LEU A 203 12.90 -1.77 0.44
N GLU A 204 13.92 -2.60 0.66
CA GLU A 204 15.28 -2.35 0.16
C GLU A 204 15.32 -2.28 -1.38
N GLY A 205 14.65 -3.23 -2.04
CA GLY A 205 14.50 -3.24 -3.49
C GLY A 205 13.74 -2.01 -3.99
N ALA A 206 12.63 -1.67 -3.35
CA ALA A 206 11.84 -0.47 -3.66
C ALA A 206 12.69 0.80 -3.54
N ALA A 207 13.38 0.99 -2.41
CA ALA A 207 14.28 2.12 -2.18
C ALA A 207 15.38 2.19 -3.24
N ALA A 208 15.97 1.05 -3.62
CA ALA A 208 16.98 0.99 -4.67
C ALA A 208 16.45 1.47 -6.03
N THR A 209 15.22 1.14 -6.41
CA THR A 209 14.62 1.63 -7.66
C THR A 209 14.35 3.13 -7.68
N LEU A 210 14.28 3.78 -6.51
CA LEU A 210 14.09 5.22 -6.36
C LEU A 210 15.41 6.01 -6.35
N ARG A 211 16.58 5.35 -6.29
CA ARG A 211 17.89 6.01 -6.40
C ARG A 211 18.15 6.47 -7.86
N PRO A 212 19.12 7.38 -8.09
CA PRO A 212 19.59 7.65 -9.44
C PRO A 212 20.06 6.37 -10.13
N VAL A 213 19.68 6.18 -11.39
CA VAL A 213 19.85 4.91 -12.12
C VAL A 213 21.31 4.48 -12.38
N ALA A 214 22.26 5.38 -12.16
CA ALA A 214 23.69 5.16 -12.37
C ALA A 214 24.48 5.04 -11.05
N ASP A 215 23.83 5.20 -9.91
CA ASP A 215 24.47 5.09 -8.60
C ASP A 215 24.60 3.61 -8.22
N LEU A 216 25.78 3.23 -7.69
CA LEU A 216 26.03 1.89 -7.15
C LEU A 216 25.32 1.71 -5.78
#